data_AF-A0A9E7GQ66-F1
#
_entry.id   AF-A0A9E7GQ66-F1
#
_cell.length_a   1.000
_cell.length_b   1.000
_cell.length_c   1.000
_cell.angle_alpha   90.00
_cell.angle_beta   90.00
_cell.angle_gamma   90.00
#
_symmetry.space_group_name_H-M   'P 1'
#
loop_
_entity.id
_entity.type
_entity.pdbx_description
1 polymer ?
#
loop_
_entity_poly.entity_id
_entity_poly.type
_entity_poly.pdbx_seq_one_letter_code
_entity_poly.pdbx_strand_id
1 'polypeptide(L)'
;MDTREQLDAKIQPSDGKYHAALSIMAAKLAYENESCIQDIVTNHWNMEYLGFYDGWNDYQERYSSEAFVFNDKAADTELIVVAFRGTEPFDAVQWCADFDFSWYEIPNVGKVHGGFMKELGLQKKLGFPKDLPQSRERPSYVYYDLREKLREVLRHKEKAKFLVTGHSLGGALAILFPSILALHGEDWLLSRLEGVYTFGQPRVGDLKFGEFVEQHLDKPKKRYFRYVYCNDIVPRVPYDDSALLFKHFGTCIYFNSLYKGKVVKEEPNKNYFSLWTVIPKYMNAGWEFIRSFLIGHVIGQDYKEGWFMRCLRLLALVAPGLTPHTPQDYVNCTRLGASPTSNKLE
;
A
#
# COMPACT_ATOMS: atom_id res chain seq x y z
N MET A 1 17.63 -1.35 -6.19
CA MET A 1 16.18 -1.04 -6.18
C MET A 1 15.86 -0.08 -7.33
N ASP A 2 14.59 0.24 -7.55
CA ASP A 2 14.14 1.17 -8.60
C ASP A 2 14.61 2.60 -8.32
N THR A 3 15.50 3.13 -9.16
CA THR A 3 16.15 4.45 -9.00
C THR A 3 15.33 5.61 -9.56
N ARG A 4 14.12 5.39 -10.07
CA ARG A 4 13.32 6.48 -10.64
C ARG A 4 12.72 7.36 -9.56
N GLU A 5 13.14 8.59 -9.44
CA GLU A 5 12.55 9.55 -8.49
C GLU A 5 11.43 10.36 -9.13
N GLN A 6 11.56 10.66 -10.42
CA GLN A 6 10.63 11.51 -11.15
C GLN A 6 9.30 10.80 -11.43
N LEU A 7 8.20 11.55 -11.28
CA LEU A 7 6.89 11.14 -11.79
C LEU A 7 6.95 10.98 -13.32
N ASP A 8 6.10 10.11 -13.87
CA ASP A 8 6.04 9.94 -15.32
C ASP A 8 5.34 11.15 -15.94
N ALA A 9 6.08 11.97 -16.68
CA ALA A 9 5.56 13.19 -17.32
C ALA A 9 4.43 12.93 -18.33
N LYS A 10 4.22 11.67 -18.75
CA LYS A 10 3.08 11.29 -19.61
C LYS A 10 1.79 11.03 -18.83
N ILE A 11 1.83 11.07 -17.50
CA ILE A 11 0.68 10.86 -16.62
C ILE A 11 0.36 12.18 -15.93
N GLN A 12 -0.64 12.88 -16.45
CA GLN A 12 -1.07 14.18 -15.96
C GLN A 12 -2.10 14.04 -14.85
N PRO A 13 -2.27 15.05 -13.96
CA PRO A 13 -3.27 15.01 -12.89
C PRO A 13 -4.71 14.69 -13.33
N SER A 14 -5.06 15.07 -14.56
CA SER A 14 -6.37 14.77 -15.16
C SER A 14 -6.55 13.32 -15.63
N ASP A 15 -5.48 12.53 -15.70
CA ASP A 15 -5.55 11.15 -16.17
C ASP A 15 -6.14 10.23 -15.10
N GLY A 16 -7.06 9.35 -15.49
CA GLY A 16 -7.70 8.40 -14.55
C GLY A 16 -6.73 7.41 -13.88
N LYS A 17 -5.47 7.33 -14.33
CA LYS A 17 -4.40 6.53 -13.70
C LYS A 17 -3.47 7.34 -12.79
N TYR A 18 -3.64 8.66 -12.71
CA TYR A 18 -2.75 9.56 -11.99
C TYR A 18 -2.65 9.21 -10.51
N HIS A 19 -3.78 9.06 -9.81
CA HIS A 19 -3.78 8.71 -8.39
C HIS A 19 -3.01 7.41 -8.13
N ALA A 20 -3.18 6.39 -8.96
CA ALA A 20 -2.45 5.14 -8.80
C ALA A 20 -0.94 5.30 -9.05
N ALA A 21 -0.54 6.07 -10.07
CA ALA A 21 0.85 6.34 -10.39
C ALA A 21 1.55 7.18 -9.30
N LEU A 22 0.90 8.23 -8.79
CA LEU A 22 1.39 9.02 -7.67
C LEU A 22 1.50 8.16 -6.40
N SER A 23 0.48 7.34 -6.14
CA SER A 23 0.41 6.47 -4.96
C SER A 23 1.55 5.47 -4.87
N ILE A 24 1.94 4.81 -5.97
CA ILE A 24 3.07 3.88 -5.93
C ILE A 24 4.41 4.61 -5.80
N MET A 25 4.56 5.79 -6.41
CA MET A 25 5.78 6.58 -6.26
C MET A 25 5.94 7.05 -4.81
N ALA A 26 4.85 7.49 -4.16
CA ALA A 26 4.83 7.84 -2.75
C ALA A 26 5.08 6.61 -1.83
N ALA A 27 4.43 5.48 -2.10
CA ALA A 27 4.65 4.24 -1.33
C ALA A 27 6.08 3.71 -1.46
N LYS A 28 6.72 3.90 -2.62
CA LYS A 28 8.14 3.60 -2.80
C LYS A 28 9.02 4.58 -2.01
N LEU A 29 8.72 5.87 -2.10
CA LEU A 29 9.47 6.93 -1.43
C LEU A 29 9.42 6.81 0.09
N ALA A 30 8.36 6.22 0.66
CA ALA A 30 8.21 6.00 2.10
C ALA A 30 9.34 5.17 2.73
N TYR A 31 10.13 4.43 1.94
CA TYR A 31 11.28 3.66 2.41
C TYR A 31 12.56 4.49 2.55
N GLU A 32 12.58 5.71 2.04
CA GLU A 32 13.71 6.63 2.16
C GLU A 32 13.68 7.38 3.50
N ASN A 33 14.79 8.01 3.85
CA ASN A 33 14.84 8.87 5.05
C ASN A 33 14.11 10.20 4.83
N GLU A 34 13.71 10.87 5.91
CA GLU A 34 12.95 12.12 5.88
C GLU A 34 13.56 13.21 4.97
N SER A 35 14.88 13.40 5.01
CA SER A 35 15.54 14.44 4.18
C SER A 35 15.42 14.14 2.68
N CYS A 36 15.57 12.87 2.30
CA CYS A 36 15.37 12.42 0.91
C CYS A 36 13.90 12.58 0.49
N ILE A 37 12.96 12.20 1.37
CA ILE A 37 11.52 12.39 1.14
C ILE A 37 11.19 13.86 0.89
N GLN A 38 11.65 14.75 1.78
CA GLN A 38 11.38 16.18 1.67
C GLN A 38 11.96 16.78 0.39
N ASP A 39 13.19 16.41 0.02
CA ASP A 39 13.84 16.88 -1.20
C ASP A 39 13.10 16.42 -2.46
N ILE A 40 12.74 15.13 -2.56
CA ILE A 40 12.01 14.61 -3.72
C ILE A 40 10.62 15.25 -3.82
N VAL A 41 9.86 15.34 -2.73
CA VAL A 41 8.52 15.95 -2.75
C VAL A 41 8.60 17.43 -3.15
N THR A 42 9.54 18.18 -2.58
CA THR A 42 9.60 19.64 -2.77
C THR A 42 10.26 20.02 -4.08
N ASN A 43 11.43 19.46 -4.36
CA ASN A 43 12.30 19.91 -5.45
C ASN A 43 12.13 19.08 -6.73
N HIS A 44 11.73 17.81 -6.63
CA HIS A 44 11.56 16.94 -7.80
C HIS A 44 10.11 16.89 -8.26
N TRP A 45 9.15 16.76 -7.33
CA TRP A 45 7.73 16.71 -7.67
C TRP A 45 7.05 18.08 -7.65
N ASN A 46 7.71 19.12 -7.13
CA ASN A 46 7.15 20.46 -6.97
C ASN A 46 5.84 20.46 -6.16
N MET A 47 5.81 19.63 -5.12
CA MET A 47 4.70 19.46 -4.18
C MET A 47 5.07 20.00 -2.81
N GLU A 48 4.10 20.14 -1.93
CA GLU A 48 4.33 20.67 -0.58
C GLU A 48 4.48 19.53 0.43
N TYR A 49 5.68 19.38 0.97
CA TYR A 49 5.93 18.47 2.08
C TYR A 49 5.24 18.96 3.37
N LEU A 50 4.50 18.09 4.06
CA LEU A 50 3.69 18.44 5.23
C LEU A 50 4.18 17.81 6.55
N GLY A 51 4.98 16.74 6.49
CA GLY A 51 5.62 16.14 7.66
C GLY A 51 5.91 14.65 7.53
N PHE A 52 6.79 14.17 8.40
CA PHE A 52 7.14 12.77 8.61
C PHE A 52 6.73 12.37 10.03
N TYR A 53 6.24 11.16 10.16
CA TYR A 53 5.64 10.64 11.38
C TYR A 53 6.28 9.28 11.66
N ASP A 54 6.80 9.13 12.87
CA ASP A 54 7.31 7.87 13.36
C ASP A 54 6.53 7.49 14.63
N GLY A 55 5.78 6.40 14.53
CA GLY A 55 4.85 5.94 15.54
C GLY A 55 5.47 4.94 16.52
N TRP A 56 5.21 5.16 17.80
CA TRP A 56 5.56 4.25 18.88
C TRP A 56 4.71 2.97 18.83
N ASN A 57 5.39 1.83 18.85
CA ASN A 57 4.78 0.53 18.99
C ASN A 57 4.91 0.05 20.44
N ASP A 58 3.80 0.10 21.17
CA ASP A 58 3.70 -0.28 22.58
C ASP A 58 4.17 -1.71 22.86
N TYR A 59 4.08 -2.60 21.88
CA TYR A 59 4.41 -4.02 22.00
C TYR A 59 5.89 -4.32 21.79
N GLN A 60 6.54 -3.56 20.91
CA GLN A 60 7.97 -3.67 20.65
C GLN A 60 8.81 -2.69 21.49
N GLU A 61 8.17 -1.72 22.15
CA GLU A 61 8.83 -0.69 22.96
C GLU A 61 9.86 0.11 22.16
N ARG A 62 9.50 0.39 20.90
CA ARG A 62 10.28 1.20 19.96
C ARG A 62 9.36 1.89 18.96
N TYR A 63 9.92 2.90 18.30
CA TYR A 63 9.34 3.48 17.11
C TYR A 63 9.56 2.54 15.91
N SER A 64 8.51 2.27 15.15
CA SER A 64 8.55 1.29 14.04
C SER A 64 7.52 1.52 12.93
N SER A 65 6.72 2.57 13.03
CA SER A 65 5.57 2.79 12.14
C SER A 65 5.65 4.16 11.51
N GLU A 66 6.25 4.18 10.33
CA GLU A 66 6.59 5.40 9.65
C GLU A 66 5.58 5.74 8.54
N ALA A 67 5.28 7.03 8.43
CA ALA A 67 4.48 7.59 7.36
C ALA A 67 4.93 9.02 7.05
N PHE A 68 4.69 9.47 5.83
CA PHE A 68 4.85 10.88 5.50
C PHE A 68 3.62 11.43 4.80
N VAL A 69 3.47 12.75 4.87
CA VAL A 69 2.34 13.48 4.32
C VAL A 69 2.84 14.59 3.42
N PHE A 70 2.21 14.75 2.26
CA PHE A 70 2.45 15.85 1.35
C PHE A 70 1.16 16.31 0.67
N ASN A 71 1.20 17.49 0.07
CA ASN A 71 0.10 18.09 -0.67
C ASN A 71 0.49 18.25 -2.14
N ASP A 72 -0.25 17.55 -3.00
CA ASP A 72 -0.21 17.74 -4.44
C ASP A 72 -1.04 18.97 -4.82
N LYS A 73 -0.33 20.02 -5.25
CA LYS A 73 -0.88 21.30 -5.69
C LYS A 73 -1.23 21.32 -7.19
N ALA A 74 -0.98 20.24 -7.93
CA ALA A 74 -1.09 20.21 -9.39
C ALA A 74 -2.52 19.95 -9.91
N ALA A 75 -3.46 19.59 -9.04
CA ALA A 75 -4.86 19.37 -9.40
C ALA A 75 -5.74 20.57 -9.01
N ASP A 76 -6.82 20.80 -9.78
CA ASP A 76 -7.85 21.83 -9.49
C ASP A 76 -8.49 21.66 -8.09
N THR A 77 -8.33 20.47 -7.49
CA THR A 77 -8.58 20.16 -6.09
C THR A 77 -7.29 19.69 -5.42
N GLU A 78 -6.82 20.43 -4.42
CA GLU A 78 -5.66 20.02 -3.60
C GLU A 78 -5.84 18.59 -3.06
N LEU A 79 -4.81 17.77 -3.21
CA LEU A 79 -4.82 16.37 -2.79
C LEU A 79 -3.73 16.14 -1.74
N ILE A 80 -4.15 15.82 -0.51
CA ILE A 80 -3.24 15.43 0.56
C ILE A 80 -2.96 13.93 0.44
N VAL A 81 -1.69 13.54 0.33
CA VAL A 81 -1.31 12.13 0.23
C VAL A 81 -0.65 11.71 1.54
N VAL A 82 -1.14 10.62 2.13
CA VAL A 82 -0.55 9.94 3.28
C VAL A 82 0.06 8.63 2.78
N ALA A 83 1.37 8.47 2.94
CA ALA A 83 2.09 7.28 2.49
C ALA A 83 2.74 6.56 3.67
N PHE A 84 2.34 5.32 3.90
CA PHE A 84 2.89 4.44 4.94
C PHE A 84 4.07 3.64 4.41
N ARG A 85 5.14 3.56 5.19
CA ARG A 85 6.25 2.65 4.96
C ARG A 85 5.86 1.22 5.33
N GLY A 86 6.37 0.25 4.58
CA GLY A 86 6.30 -1.16 4.95
C GLY A 86 7.59 -1.67 5.58
N THR A 87 7.69 -2.97 5.82
CA THR A 87 8.98 -3.61 6.11
C THR A 87 9.86 -3.58 4.86
N GLU A 88 11.17 -3.47 5.06
CA GLU A 88 12.15 -3.52 3.98
C GLU A 88 11.92 -4.76 3.10
N PRO A 89 12.09 -4.69 1.77
CA PRO A 89 11.78 -5.81 0.88
C PRO A 89 12.46 -7.14 1.23
N PHE A 90 13.66 -7.10 1.83
CA PHE A 90 14.37 -8.30 2.31
C PHE A 90 13.81 -8.82 3.63
N ASP A 91 13.41 -7.92 4.53
CA ASP A 91 12.76 -8.27 5.79
C ASP A 91 11.32 -8.71 5.55
N ALA A 92 10.66 -8.28 4.47
CA ALA A 92 9.35 -8.75 4.07
C ALA A 92 9.34 -10.27 3.81
N VAL A 93 10.47 -10.83 3.37
CA VAL A 93 10.64 -12.29 3.20
C VAL A 93 10.64 -12.99 4.54
N GLN A 94 11.46 -12.49 5.48
CA GLN A 94 11.52 -13.02 6.83
C GLN A 94 10.17 -12.84 7.53
N TRP A 95 9.55 -11.68 7.38
CA TRP A 95 8.23 -11.36 7.89
C TRP A 95 7.16 -12.31 7.37
N CYS A 96 7.20 -12.72 6.09
CA CYS A 96 6.26 -13.71 5.55
C CYS A 96 6.45 -15.10 6.17
N ALA A 97 7.67 -15.43 6.61
CA ALA A 97 8.02 -16.73 7.19
C ALA A 97 7.77 -16.78 8.72
N ASP A 98 8.10 -15.71 9.43
CA ASP A 98 8.07 -15.59 10.91
C ASP A 98 6.74 -14.99 11.42
N PHE A 99 5.72 -14.96 10.57
CA PHE A 99 4.54 -14.12 10.78
C PHE A 99 3.71 -14.49 12.01
N ASP A 100 3.46 -13.52 12.90
CA ASP A 100 2.53 -13.63 14.02
C ASP A 100 1.09 -13.43 13.50
N PHE A 101 0.39 -14.51 13.14
CA PHE A 101 -1.01 -14.53 12.69
C PHE A 101 -2.03 -14.19 13.81
N SER A 102 -1.63 -13.47 14.86
CA SER A 102 -2.54 -13.11 15.95
C SER A 102 -3.68 -12.23 15.45
N TRP A 103 -4.88 -12.55 15.92
CA TRP A 103 -6.08 -11.76 15.66
C TRP A 103 -6.28 -10.71 16.76
N TYR A 104 -6.67 -9.51 16.35
CA TYR A 104 -7.32 -8.52 17.20
C TYR A 104 -8.80 -8.46 16.83
N GLU A 105 -9.68 -8.85 17.75
CA GLU A 105 -11.12 -8.85 17.51
C GLU A 105 -11.73 -7.50 17.89
N ILE A 106 -12.42 -6.88 16.93
CA ILE A 106 -13.15 -5.63 17.13
C ILE A 106 -14.64 -5.97 17.19
N PRO A 107 -15.32 -5.72 18.33
CA PRO A 107 -16.73 -6.02 18.49
C PRO A 107 -17.57 -5.43 17.35
N ASN A 108 -18.46 -6.25 16.78
CA ASN A 108 -19.35 -5.89 15.66
C ASN A 108 -18.67 -5.53 14.32
N VAL A 109 -17.34 -5.47 14.26
CA VAL A 109 -16.59 -5.11 13.05
C VAL A 109 -15.88 -6.32 12.44
N GLY A 110 -15.36 -7.24 13.25
CA GLY A 110 -14.65 -8.43 12.77
C GLY A 110 -13.25 -8.54 13.34
N LYS A 111 -12.45 -9.45 12.79
CA LYS A 111 -11.08 -9.68 13.23
C LYS A 111 -10.11 -9.03 12.26
N VAL A 112 -9.07 -8.42 12.84
CA VAL A 112 -8.00 -7.73 12.12
C VAL A 112 -6.65 -8.27 12.56
N HIS A 113 -5.68 -8.30 11.66
CA HIS A 113 -4.33 -8.72 11.97
C HIS A 113 -3.73 -7.89 13.14
N GLY A 114 -3.45 -8.56 14.26
CA GLY A 114 -2.99 -7.92 15.49
C GLY A 114 -1.66 -7.20 15.30
N GLY A 115 -0.72 -7.78 14.54
CA GLY A 115 0.54 -7.13 14.20
C GLY A 115 0.35 -5.77 13.52
N PHE A 116 -0.59 -5.66 12.57
CA PHE A 116 -0.81 -4.39 11.87
C PHE A 116 -1.53 -3.36 12.74
N MET A 117 -2.42 -3.82 13.62
CA MET A 117 -3.06 -2.95 14.61
C MET A 117 -2.03 -2.36 15.58
N LYS A 118 -1.07 -3.17 16.06
CA LYS A 118 0.04 -2.74 16.94
C LYS A 118 0.89 -1.68 16.27
N GLU A 119 1.28 -1.90 15.01
CA GLU A 119 2.02 -0.91 14.22
C GLU A 119 1.22 0.40 14.06
N LEU A 120 -0.06 0.33 13.71
CA LEU A 120 -0.87 1.52 13.48
C LEU A 120 -1.12 2.39 14.74
N GLY A 121 -1.06 1.79 15.94
CA GLY A 121 -1.20 2.51 17.21
C GLY A 121 -2.07 1.84 18.27
N LEU A 122 -2.32 0.53 18.18
CA LEU A 122 -2.96 -0.26 19.24
C LEU A 122 -2.07 -0.27 20.49
N GLN A 123 -2.66 -0.01 21.65
CA GLN A 123 -1.96 0.12 22.93
C GLN A 123 -2.18 -1.09 23.82
N LYS A 124 -1.14 -1.47 24.58
CA LYS A 124 -1.18 -2.63 25.48
C LYS A 124 -2.31 -2.54 26.51
N LYS A 125 -2.51 -1.34 27.09
CA LYS A 125 -3.42 -1.12 28.22
C LYS A 125 -4.79 -0.58 27.81
N LEU A 126 -4.82 0.33 26.84
CA LEU A 126 -6.03 1.05 26.46
C LEU A 126 -6.72 0.45 25.23
N GLY A 127 -6.09 -0.51 24.56
CA GLY A 127 -6.57 -1.01 23.27
C GLY A 127 -6.44 0.09 22.21
N PHE A 128 -7.50 0.32 21.44
CA PHE A 128 -7.54 1.35 20.40
C PHE A 128 -8.62 2.39 20.74
N PRO A 129 -8.38 3.29 21.72
CA PRO A 129 -9.39 4.26 22.14
C PRO A 129 -9.66 5.30 21.04
N LYS A 130 -10.88 5.84 21.01
CA LYS A 130 -11.22 6.92 20.06
C LYS A 130 -10.31 8.14 20.23
N ASP A 131 -10.09 8.55 21.48
CA ASP A 131 -9.26 9.69 21.83
C ASP A 131 -8.25 9.30 22.91
N LEU A 132 -7.03 9.81 22.76
CA LEU A 132 -5.98 9.58 23.74
C LEU A 132 -6.24 10.41 25.01
N PRO A 133 -5.99 9.85 26.20
CA PRO A 133 -6.00 10.62 27.43
C PRO A 133 -5.08 11.85 27.33
N GLN A 134 -5.51 12.96 27.94
CA GLN A 134 -4.66 14.15 28.07
C GLN A 134 -3.56 13.87 29.10
N SER A 135 -2.40 13.41 28.61
CA SER A 135 -1.17 13.26 29.39
C SER A 135 -0.03 13.98 28.70
N ARG A 136 0.86 14.60 29.48
CA ARG A 136 2.02 15.37 28.98
C ARG A 136 3.16 14.48 28.45
N GLU A 137 3.17 13.19 28.80
CA GLU A 137 4.24 12.24 28.44
C GLU A 137 3.66 11.04 27.69
N ARG A 138 2.89 11.30 26.62
CA ARG A 138 2.37 10.23 25.77
C ARG A 138 3.28 10.00 24.57
N PRO A 139 3.58 8.74 24.21
CA PRO A 139 4.25 8.43 22.95
C PRO A 139 3.41 8.92 21.76
N SER A 140 4.08 9.27 20.67
CA SER A 140 3.46 9.58 19.38
C SER A 140 2.94 8.29 18.75
N TYR A 141 1.67 8.24 18.40
CA TYR A 141 1.09 7.07 17.72
C TYR A 141 0.64 7.49 16.34
N VAL A 142 1.17 6.84 15.31
CA VAL A 142 1.05 7.29 13.92
C VAL A 142 -0.40 7.53 13.49
N TYR A 143 -1.36 6.69 13.91
CA TYR A 143 -2.78 6.90 13.62
C TYR A 143 -3.30 8.25 14.15
N TYR A 144 -3.03 8.56 15.41
CA TYR A 144 -3.59 9.76 16.03
C TYR A 144 -2.92 11.02 15.47
N ASP A 145 -1.60 10.97 15.26
CA ASP A 145 -0.87 12.12 14.72
C ASP A 145 -1.28 12.42 13.28
N LEU A 146 -1.44 11.40 12.44
CA LEU A 146 -1.95 11.56 11.08
C LEU A 146 -3.42 12.02 11.07
N ARG A 147 -4.26 11.49 11.97
CA ARG A 147 -5.66 11.94 12.09
C ARG A 147 -5.75 13.42 12.44
N GLU A 148 -4.96 13.88 13.43
CA GLU A 148 -4.94 15.29 13.79
C GLU A 148 -4.30 16.16 12.70
N LYS A 149 -3.26 15.67 12.02
CA LYS A 149 -2.67 16.39 10.87
C LYS A 149 -3.68 16.58 9.73
N LEU A 150 -4.43 15.53 9.38
CA LEU A 150 -5.47 15.63 8.36
C LEU A 150 -6.57 16.60 8.80
N ARG A 151 -6.98 16.59 10.08
CA ARG A 151 -7.95 17.58 10.61
C ARG A 151 -7.43 19.00 10.46
N GLU A 152 -6.19 19.25 10.85
CA GLU A 152 -5.53 20.55 10.72
C GLU A 152 -5.53 21.02 9.25
N VAL A 153 -4.95 20.22 8.36
CA VAL A 153 -4.75 20.60 6.96
C VAL A 153 -6.07 20.74 6.20
N LEU A 154 -7.02 19.82 6.38
CA LEU A 154 -8.29 19.82 5.65
C LEU A 154 -9.27 20.89 6.15
N ARG A 155 -9.18 21.33 7.42
CA ARG A 155 -9.98 22.47 7.93
C ARG A 155 -9.64 23.78 7.25
N HIS A 156 -8.38 23.97 6.88
CA HIS A 156 -7.93 25.18 6.19
C HIS A 156 -8.14 25.13 4.67
N LYS A 157 -8.59 23.98 4.14
CA LYS A 157 -8.69 23.71 2.70
C LYS A 157 -10.03 23.07 2.36
N GLU A 158 -11.07 23.91 2.28
CA GLU A 158 -12.47 23.47 2.14
C GLU A 158 -12.78 22.56 0.95
N LYS A 159 -11.93 22.46 -0.08
CA LYS A 159 -12.09 21.52 -1.20
C LYS A 159 -11.06 20.40 -1.25
N ALA A 160 -10.04 20.44 -0.40
CA ALA A 160 -8.98 19.44 -0.40
C ALA A 160 -9.49 18.06 0.00
N LYS A 161 -9.03 17.04 -0.68
CA LYS A 161 -9.28 15.64 -0.32
C LYS A 161 -7.99 15.00 0.14
N PHE A 162 -8.09 13.78 0.67
CA PHE A 162 -6.90 13.00 0.97
C PHE A 162 -6.94 11.60 0.37
N LEU A 163 -5.76 11.09 0.08
CA LEU A 163 -5.49 9.75 -0.42
C LEU A 163 -4.54 9.04 0.55
N VAL A 164 -4.73 7.74 0.71
CA VAL A 164 -3.84 6.91 1.54
C VAL A 164 -3.19 5.84 0.67
N THR A 165 -1.89 5.65 0.82
CA THR A 165 -1.13 4.66 0.04
C THR A 165 -0.09 3.94 0.88
N GLY A 166 0.32 2.78 0.40
CA GLY A 166 1.42 2.02 0.98
C GLY A 166 1.74 0.77 0.18
N HIS A 167 2.98 0.30 0.35
CA HIS A 167 3.49 -0.91 -0.26
C HIS A 167 3.76 -1.97 0.81
N SER A 168 3.54 -3.25 0.50
CA SER A 168 3.76 -4.36 1.43
C SER A 168 2.97 -4.19 2.74
N LEU A 169 3.62 -4.31 3.91
CA LEU A 169 3.04 -3.97 5.22
C LEU A 169 2.47 -2.55 5.27
N GLY A 170 3.09 -1.57 4.61
CA GLY A 170 2.57 -0.21 4.51
C GLY A 170 1.21 -0.17 3.78
N GLY A 171 0.98 -1.09 2.84
CA GLY A 171 -0.34 -1.28 2.21
C GLY A 171 -1.41 -1.77 3.19
N ALA A 172 -1.03 -2.58 4.18
CA ALA A 172 -1.94 -2.99 5.24
C ALA A 172 -2.29 -1.80 6.16
N LEU A 173 -1.29 -1.00 6.56
CA LEU A 173 -1.51 0.21 7.36
C LEU A 173 -2.38 1.23 6.60
N ALA A 174 -2.15 1.38 5.29
CA ALA A 174 -2.88 2.31 4.43
C ALA A 174 -4.40 2.04 4.37
N ILE A 175 -4.83 0.77 4.38
CA ILE A 175 -6.27 0.45 4.46
C ILE A 175 -6.79 0.50 5.90
N LEU A 176 -5.95 0.15 6.88
CA LEU A 176 -6.37 0.16 8.28
C LEU A 176 -6.61 1.59 8.77
N PHE A 177 -5.79 2.55 8.37
CA PHE A 177 -5.96 3.94 8.77
C PHE A 177 -7.38 4.48 8.56
N PRO A 178 -7.96 4.50 7.34
CA PRO A 178 -9.34 4.93 7.14
C PRO A 178 -10.38 3.96 7.74
N SER A 179 -10.04 2.68 7.91
CA SER A 179 -10.93 1.73 8.62
C SER A 179 -11.08 2.07 10.10
N ILE A 180 -9.99 2.51 10.75
CA ILE A 180 -10.03 2.96 12.15
C ILE A 180 -10.65 4.36 12.27
N LEU A 181 -10.48 5.23 11.26
CA LEU A 181 -11.27 6.48 11.18
C LEU A 181 -12.78 6.16 11.19
N ALA A 182 -13.22 5.15 10.43
CA ALA A 182 -14.62 4.69 10.42
C ALA A 182 -15.04 4.12 11.77
N LEU A 183 -14.20 3.27 12.39
CA LEU A 183 -14.44 2.75 13.73
C LEU A 183 -14.62 3.87 14.77
N HIS A 184 -13.84 4.94 14.64
CA HIS A 184 -13.87 6.09 15.54
C HIS A 184 -14.96 7.12 15.18
N GLY A 185 -15.75 6.88 14.13
CA GLY A 185 -16.82 7.79 13.69
C GLY A 185 -16.29 9.13 13.17
N GLU A 186 -15.17 9.13 12.45
CA GLU A 186 -14.57 10.30 11.81
C GLU A 186 -15.22 10.58 10.44
N ASP A 187 -16.55 10.63 10.39
CA ASP A 187 -17.33 10.73 9.14
C ASP A 187 -16.97 11.96 8.32
N TRP A 188 -16.65 13.08 9.00
CA TRP A 188 -16.20 14.30 8.34
C TRP A 188 -14.88 14.08 7.58
N LEU A 189 -13.89 13.40 8.18
CA LEU A 189 -12.66 13.04 7.46
C LEU A 189 -13.01 12.07 6.33
N LEU A 190 -13.75 11.01 6.59
CA LEU A 190 -14.09 10.00 5.57
C LEU A 190 -14.85 10.57 4.36
N SER A 191 -15.61 11.65 4.54
CA SER A 191 -16.25 12.38 3.44
C SER A 191 -15.24 13.03 2.46
N ARG A 192 -13.99 13.22 2.93
CA ARG A 192 -12.86 13.81 2.19
C ARG A 192 -11.87 12.77 1.69
N LEU A 193 -12.10 11.48 1.95
CA LEU A 193 -11.28 10.40 1.41
C LEU A 193 -11.54 10.27 -0.09
N GLU A 194 -10.53 10.56 -0.90
CA GLU A 194 -10.53 10.38 -2.35
C GLU A 194 -10.29 8.91 -2.72
N GLY A 195 -9.35 8.25 -2.05
CA GLY A 195 -9.05 6.85 -2.30
C GLY A 195 -7.98 6.25 -1.42
N VAL A 196 -7.91 4.92 -1.46
CA VAL A 196 -6.88 4.09 -0.83
C VAL A 196 -6.29 3.21 -1.90
N TYR A 197 -4.99 3.35 -2.14
CA TYR A 197 -4.26 2.64 -3.19
C TYR A 197 -3.14 1.84 -2.55
N THR A 198 -3.22 0.52 -2.64
CA THR A 198 -2.26 -0.37 -1.97
C THR A 198 -1.55 -1.25 -2.98
N PHE A 199 -0.29 -1.57 -2.71
CA PHE A 199 0.56 -2.32 -3.64
C PHE A 199 1.22 -3.50 -2.91
N GLY A 200 0.99 -4.72 -3.38
CA GLY A 200 1.55 -5.91 -2.72
C GLY A 200 1.06 -6.09 -1.29
N GLN A 201 -0.14 -5.59 -0.96
CA GLN A 201 -0.69 -5.63 0.38
C GLN A 201 -1.07 -7.06 0.81
N PRO A 202 -0.66 -7.50 2.02
CA PRO A 202 -1.09 -8.78 2.61
C PRO A 202 -2.55 -8.76 3.06
N ARG A 203 -3.15 -9.92 3.33
CA ARG A 203 -4.52 -9.96 3.89
C ARG A 203 -4.54 -9.33 5.28
N VAL A 204 -5.51 -8.48 5.53
CA VAL A 204 -5.54 -7.61 6.72
C VAL A 204 -6.57 -8.04 7.75
N GLY A 205 -7.68 -8.64 7.32
CA GLY A 205 -8.83 -8.93 8.17
C GLY A 205 -9.61 -10.16 7.72
N ASP A 206 -10.62 -10.51 8.49
CA ASP A 206 -11.59 -11.54 8.12
C ASP A 206 -12.67 -10.98 7.16
N LEU A 207 -13.62 -11.83 6.77
CA LEU A 207 -14.72 -11.44 5.90
C LEU A 207 -15.57 -10.31 6.50
N LYS A 208 -15.83 -10.36 7.81
CA LYS A 208 -16.67 -9.37 8.50
C LYS A 208 -16.01 -8.00 8.52
N PHE A 209 -14.69 -7.95 8.74
CA PHE A 209 -13.93 -6.73 8.59
C PHE A 209 -13.98 -6.19 7.15
N GLY A 210 -13.88 -7.07 6.16
CA GLY A 210 -14.04 -6.70 4.76
C GLY A 210 -15.40 -6.07 4.45
N GLU A 211 -16.49 -6.64 4.98
CA GLU A 211 -17.85 -6.08 4.84
C GLU A 211 -17.96 -4.70 5.51
N PHE A 212 -17.36 -4.52 6.69
CA PHE A 212 -17.30 -3.23 7.37
C PHE A 212 -16.57 -2.18 6.51
N VAL A 213 -15.41 -2.52 5.95
CA VAL A 213 -14.65 -1.62 5.06
C VAL A 213 -15.46 -1.27 3.82
N GLU A 214 -16.10 -2.27 3.20
CA GLU A 214 -16.90 -2.05 2.00
C GLU A 214 -18.09 -1.11 2.25
N GLN A 215 -18.71 -1.20 3.43
CA GLN A 215 -19.81 -0.33 3.82
C GLN A 215 -19.40 1.13 4.00
N HIS A 216 -18.21 1.39 4.56
CA HIS A 216 -17.79 2.75 4.93
C HIS A 216 -16.93 3.43 3.85
N LEU A 217 -16.12 2.66 3.10
CA LEU A 217 -15.17 3.20 2.14
C LEU A 217 -15.64 3.05 0.69
N ASP A 218 -16.32 1.95 0.35
CA ASP A 218 -16.60 1.56 -1.04
C ASP A 218 -18.06 1.74 -1.49
N LYS A 219 -18.91 2.34 -0.66
CA LYS A 219 -20.29 2.72 -0.99
C LYS A 219 -20.50 4.24 -0.81
N PRO A 220 -21.18 4.93 -1.75
CA PRO A 220 -21.69 4.41 -3.03
C PRO A 220 -20.59 4.27 -4.11
N LYS A 221 -19.47 4.98 -3.98
CA LYS A 221 -18.34 4.96 -4.93
C LYS A 221 -17.21 4.10 -4.39
N LYS A 222 -16.57 3.32 -5.27
CA LYS A 222 -15.35 2.57 -4.96
C LYS A 222 -14.19 3.52 -4.70
N ARG A 223 -13.55 3.37 -3.54
CA ARG A 223 -12.41 4.18 -3.12
C ARG A 223 -11.20 3.33 -2.77
N TYR A 224 -11.36 2.02 -2.57
CA TYR A 224 -10.27 1.12 -2.23
C TYR A 224 -9.86 0.23 -3.41
N PHE A 225 -8.60 0.40 -3.84
CA PHE A 225 -7.99 -0.30 -4.97
C PHE A 225 -6.70 -0.99 -4.55
N ARG A 226 -6.68 -2.33 -4.68
CA ARG A 226 -5.54 -3.17 -4.33
C ARG A 226 -4.82 -3.64 -5.59
N TYR A 227 -3.58 -3.24 -5.75
CA TYR A 227 -2.72 -3.61 -6.87
C TYR A 227 -1.92 -4.86 -6.52
N VAL A 228 -2.00 -5.86 -7.40
CA VAL A 228 -1.26 -7.13 -7.24
C VAL A 228 -0.51 -7.44 -8.52
N TYR A 229 0.81 -7.64 -8.39
CA TYR A 229 1.64 -8.00 -9.53
C TYR A 229 1.98 -9.50 -9.55
N CYS A 230 1.67 -10.15 -10.66
CA CYS A 230 2.17 -11.47 -11.06
C CYS A 230 2.09 -12.51 -9.92
N ASN A 231 3.24 -13.03 -9.50
CA ASN A 231 3.39 -14.04 -8.48
C ASN A 231 3.83 -13.47 -7.14
N ASP A 232 3.63 -12.18 -6.88
CA ASP A 232 3.96 -11.56 -5.57
C ASP A 232 3.41 -12.38 -4.39
N ILE A 233 4.29 -12.89 -3.53
CA ILE A 233 3.85 -13.75 -2.42
C ILE A 233 3.09 -12.99 -1.34
N VAL A 234 3.33 -11.69 -1.16
CA VAL A 234 2.84 -10.94 0.01
C VAL A 234 1.31 -10.81 0.03
N PRO A 235 0.63 -10.49 -1.09
CA PRO A 235 -0.83 -10.57 -1.14
C PRO A 235 -1.39 -11.96 -0.83
N ARG A 236 -0.59 -13.01 -0.92
CA ARG A 236 -1.06 -14.38 -0.71
C ARG A 236 -0.89 -14.84 0.74
N VAL A 237 -0.37 -13.98 1.61
CA VAL A 237 -0.28 -14.18 3.06
C VAL A 237 -1.10 -13.14 3.83
N PRO A 238 -1.65 -13.49 5.01
CA PRO A 238 -1.89 -14.84 5.50
C PRO A 238 -2.66 -15.73 4.53
N TYR A 239 -2.44 -17.05 4.59
CA TYR A 239 -3.12 -17.97 3.69
C TYR A 239 -4.63 -17.89 3.87
N ASP A 240 -5.35 -17.92 2.76
CA ASP A 240 -6.79 -18.12 2.78
C ASP A 240 -7.07 -19.62 2.94
N ASP A 241 -6.90 -20.11 4.15
CA ASP A 241 -7.35 -21.43 4.56
C ASP A 241 -8.46 -21.33 5.62
N SER A 242 -9.18 -22.44 5.81
CA SER A 242 -10.28 -22.52 6.76
C SER A 242 -9.86 -22.32 8.22
N ALA A 243 -8.56 -22.36 8.53
CA ALA A 243 -8.04 -22.21 9.89
C ALA A 243 -7.68 -20.76 10.21
N LEU A 244 -7.10 -20.02 9.25
CA LEU A 244 -6.65 -18.65 9.42
C LEU A 244 -7.73 -17.63 9.09
N LEU A 245 -8.69 -17.91 8.19
CA LEU A 245 -9.87 -17.09 7.88
C LEU A 245 -9.61 -15.65 7.37
N PHE A 246 -8.37 -15.28 7.08
CA PHE A 246 -8.04 -13.99 6.47
C PHE A 246 -8.58 -13.91 5.04
N LYS A 247 -9.21 -12.79 4.69
CA LYS A 247 -9.79 -12.55 3.37
C LYS A 247 -9.31 -11.23 2.80
N HIS A 248 -9.17 -11.21 1.48
CA HIS A 248 -9.12 -9.94 0.74
C HIS A 248 -10.52 -9.40 0.53
N PHE A 249 -10.61 -8.08 0.46
CA PHE A 249 -11.80 -7.30 0.15
C PHE A 249 -11.41 -6.09 -0.71
N GLY A 250 -12.40 -5.36 -1.23
CA GLY A 250 -12.17 -4.24 -2.14
C GLY A 250 -11.83 -4.67 -3.58
N THR A 251 -11.50 -3.69 -4.42
CA THR A 251 -11.28 -3.92 -5.86
C THR A 251 -9.84 -4.36 -6.12
N CYS A 252 -9.63 -5.60 -6.57
CA CYS A 252 -8.30 -6.11 -6.92
C CYS A 252 -7.97 -5.83 -8.39
N ILE A 253 -6.89 -5.09 -8.63
CA ILE A 253 -6.34 -4.78 -9.94
C ILE A 253 -5.08 -5.63 -10.12
N TYR A 254 -5.24 -6.76 -10.79
CA TYR A 254 -4.18 -7.74 -11.00
C TYR A 254 -3.44 -7.48 -12.31
N PHE A 255 -2.11 -7.50 -12.26
CA PHE A 255 -1.23 -7.41 -13.42
C PHE A 255 -0.49 -8.72 -13.65
N ASN A 256 -0.40 -9.18 -14.89
CA ASN A 256 0.42 -10.34 -15.25
C ASN A 256 1.90 -9.95 -15.52
N SER A 257 2.75 -10.92 -15.84
CA SER A 257 4.17 -10.74 -16.17
C SER A 257 4.44 -9.92 -17.46
N LEU A 258 3.40 -9.48 -18.15
CA LEU A 258 3.46 -8.54 -19.29
C LEU A 258 2.89 -7.16 -18.94
N TYR A 259 2.66 -6.89 -17.65
CA TYR A 259 2.01 -5.68 -17.13
C TYR A 259 0.62 -5.41 -17.72
N LYS A 260 -0.11 -6.45 -18.15
CA LYS A 260 -1.52 -6.32 -18.55
C LYS A 260 -2.42 -6.42 -17.32
N GLY A 261 -3.14 -5.34 -17.03
CA GLY A 261 -4.05 -5.22 -15.90
C GLY A 261 -5.43 -5.82 -16.15
N LYS A 262 -6.03 -6.39 -15.11
CA LYS A 262 -7.44 -6.83 -15.09
C LYS A 262 -8.04 -6.62 -13.69
N VAL A 263 -9.30 -6.21 -13.65
CA VAL A 263 -10.08 -6.21 -12.40
C VAL A 263 -10.53 -7.64 -12.11
N VAL A 264 -10.22 -8.13 -10.91
CA VAL A 264 -10.60 -9.46 -10.44
C VAL A 264 -11.18 -9.38 -9.04
N LYS A 265 -12.02 -10.35 -8.67
CA LYS A 265 -12.51 -10.46 -7.28
C LYS A 265 -11.37 -10.82 -6.33
N GLU A 266 -10.44 -11.66 -6.77
CA GLU A 266 -9.26 -12.05 -6.01
C GLU A 266 -8.13 -12.46 -6.96
N GLU A 267 -6.88 -12.33 -6.50
CA GLU A 267 -5.71 -12.66 -7.29
C GLU A 267 -5.64 -14.16 -7.65
N PRO A 268 -5.08 -14.52 -8.82
CA PRO A 268 -4.82 -15.90 -9.18
C PRO A 268 -3.86 -16.58 -8.18
N ASN A 269 -4.05 -17.88 -7.96
CA ASN A 269 -3.23 -18.68 -7.04
C ASN A 269 -3.19 -18.10 -5.61
N LYS A 270 -4.37 -17.99 -4.99
CA LYS A 270 -4.61 -17.33 -3.69
C LYS A 270 -3.69 -17.79 -2.55
N ASN A 271 -3.28 -19.07 -2.56
CA ASN A 271 -2.45 -19.70 -1.52
C ASN A 271 -1.07 -20.14 -2.04
N TYR A 272 -0.63 -19.65 -3.21
CA TYR A 272 0.74 -19.78 -3.73
C TYR A 272 1.28 -21.20 -4.07
N PHE A 273 0.70 -22.28 -3.53
CA PHE A 273 1.20 -23.67 -3.60
C PHE A 273 0.35 -24.63 -4.45
N SER A 274 -0.58 -24.15 -5.28
CA SER A 274 -1.30 -25.05 -6.18
C SER A 274 -0.34 -25.73 -7.17
N LEU A 275 -0.29 -27.06 -7.18
CA LEU A 275 0.60 -27.86 -8.07
C LEU A 275 0.46 -27.45 -9.54
N TRP A 276 -0.76 -27.15 -9.99
CA TRP A 276 -1.06 -26.68 -11.35
C TRP A 276 -0.49 -25.30 -11.69
N THR A 277 -0.17 -24.51 -10.67
CA THR A 277 0.37 -23.14 -10.82
C THR A 277 1.88 -23.07 -10.61
N VAL A 278 2.52 -24.17 -10.18
CA VAL A 278 3.98 -24.23 -9.97
C VAL A 278 4.74 -24.02 -11.27
N ILE A 279 4.40 -24.77 -12.33
CA ILE A 279 5.10 -24.65 -13.63
C ILE A 279 4.94 -23.24 -14.22
N PRO A 280 3.72 -22.67 -14.37
CA PRO A 280 3.56 -21.29 -14.84
C PRO A 280 4.32 -20.25 -14.00
N LYS A 281 4.44 -20.48 -12.69
CA LYS A 281 5.16 -19.59 -11.78
C LYS A 281 6.66 -19.54 -12.08
N TYR A 282 7.29 -20.70 -12.27
CA TYR A 282 8.71 -20.76 -12.66
C TYR A 282 8.94 -20.27 -14.10
N MET A 283 8.00 -20.53 -15.02
CA MET A 283 8.05 -19.95 -16.36
C MET A 283 8.01 -18.42 -16.33
N ASN A 284 7.15 -17.84 -15.49
CA ASN A 284 7.10 -16.39 -15.29
C ASN A 284 8.41 -15.85 -14.71
N ALA A 285 9.02 -16.54 -13.73
CA ALA A 285 10.31 -16.11 -13.18
C ALA A 285 11.43 -16.14 -14.24
N GLY A 286 11.49 -17.20 -15.06
CA GLY A 286 12.42 -17.29 -16.19
C GLY A 286 12.19 -16.17 -17.22
N TRP A 287 10.93 -15.92 -17.57
CA TRP A 287 10.56 -14.82 -18.47
C TRP A 287 10.95 -13.45 -17.90
N GLU A 288 10.65 -13.19 -16.63
CA GLU A 288 10.99 -11.91 -15.99
C GLU A 288 12.51 -11.69 -15.91
N PHE A 289 13.28 -12.75 -15.64
CA PHE A 289 14.74 -12.69 -15.70
C PHE A 289 15.22 -12.30 -17.10
N ILE A 290 14.71 -12.92 -18.16
CA ILE A 290 15.04 -12.54 -19.55
C ILE A 290 14.62 -11.10 -19.84
N ARG A 291 13.39 -10.73 -19.49
CA ARG A 291 12.81 -9.40 -19.70
C ARG A 291 13.65 -8.30 -19.04
N SER A 292 14.30 -8.56 -17.90
CA SER A 292 15.14 -7.58 -17.19
C SER A 292 16.34 -7.05 -18.00
N PHE A 293 16.78 -7.79 -19.02
CA PHE A 293 17.82 -7.35 -19.96
C PHE A 293 17.24 -6.60 -21.18
N LEU A 294 16.00 -6.92 -21.55
CA LEU A 294 15.39 -6.47 -22.80
C LEU A 294 14.52 -5.23 -22.63
N ILE A 295 13.82 -5.08 -21.50
CA ILE A 295 12.76 -4.08 -21.32
C ILE A 295 13.25 -2.64 -21.54
N GLY A 296 14.48 -2.32 -21.14
CA GLY A 296 15.10 -1.01 -21.36
C GLY A 296 15.30 -0.66 -22.84
N HIS A 297 15.48 -1.67 -23.69
CA HIS A 297 15.67 -1.51 -25.14
C HIS A 297 14.34 -1.53 -25.89
N VAL A 298 13.37 -2.31 -25.41
CA VAL A 298 12.07 -2.51 -26.08
C VAL A 298 11.08 -1.40 -25.74
N ILE A 299 11.03 -0.97 -24.48
CA ILE A 299 10.03 -0.02 -23.98
C ILE A 299 10.65 1.38 -23.81
N GLY A 300 11.88 1.45 -23.34
CA GLY A 300 12.61 2.71 -23.14
C GLY A 300 13.57 2.65 -21.97
N GLN A 301 14.58 3.53 -21.96
CA GLN A 301 15.66 3.50 -20.97
C GLN A 301 15.17 3.65 -19.53
N ASP A 302 14.07 4.37 -19.30
CA ASP A 302 13.45 4.53 -17.97
C ASP A 302 12.98 3.21 -17.35
N TYR A 303 12.82 2.15 -18.15
CA TYR A 303 12.41 0.83 -17.66
C TYR A 303 13.58 -0.13 -17.47
N LYS A 304 14.80 0.30 -17.79
CA LYS A 304 16.00 -0.55 -17.69
C LYS A 304 16.21 -0.99 -16.24
N GLU A 305 16.37 -2.30 -16.06
CA GLU A 305 16.68 -2.84 -14.74
C GLU A 305 18.19 -2.79 -14.46
N GLY A 306 18.54 -2.30 -13.26
CA GLY A 306 19.91 -2.33 -12.75
C GLY A 306 20.37 -3.74 -12.36
N TRP A 307 21.68 -3.89 -12.12
CA TRP A 307 22.29 -5.18 -11.81
C TRP A 307 21.69 -5.86 -10.57
N PHE A 308 21.42 -5.06 -9.52
CA PHE A 308 20.77 -5.54 -8.31
C PHE A 308 19.43 -6.27 -8.59
N MET A 309 18.57 -5.69 -9.42
CA MET A 309 17.28 -6.30 -9.76
C MET A 309 17.46 -7.58 -10.58
N ARG A 310 18.45 -7.61 -11.47
CA ARG A 310 18.79 -8.82 -12.24
C ARG A 310 19.26 -9.95 -11.34
N CYS A 311 20.07 -9.65 -10.32
CA CYS A 311 20.46 -10.62 -9.30
C CYS A 311 19.25 -11.14 -8.52
N LEU A 312 18.32 -10.27 -8.10
CA LEU A 312 17.08 -10.70 -7.45
C LEU A 312 16.25 -11.62 -8.36
N ARG A 313 16.11 -11.28 -9.65
CA ARG A 313 15.39 -12.13 -10.62
C ARG A 313 16.08 -13.45 -10.89
N LEU A 314 17.40 -13.53 -10.80
CA LEU A 314 18.14 -14.79 -10.84
C LEU A 314 17.79 -15.67 -9.62
N LEU A 315 17.76 -15.08 -8.42
CA LEU A 315 17.33 -15.78 -7.20
C LEU A 315 15.85 -16.21 -7.25
N ALA A 316 15.01 -15.46 -7.96
CA ALA A 316 13.60 -15.80 -8.19
C ALA A 316 13.41 -17.09 -9.00
N LEU A 317 14.44 -17.58 -9.71
CA LEU A 317 14.37 -18.91 -10.32
C LEU A 317 14.26 -20.03 -9.28
N VAL A 318 14.63 -19.76 -8.03
CA VAL A 318 14.43 -20.66 -6.87
C VAL A 318 13.16 -20.26 -6.10
N ALA A 319 13.02 -18.96 -5.80
CA ALA A 319 11.92 -18.39 -5.00
C ALA A 319 11.10 -17.34 -5.81
N PRO A 320 10.20 -17.78 -6.70
CA PRO A 320 9.62 -16.94 -7.78
C PRO A 320 8.63 -15.83 -7.36
N GLY A 321 8.37 -15.65 -6.07
CA GLY A 321 7.35 -14.72 -5.57
C GLY A 321 7.92 -13.51 -4.85
N LEU A 322 9.22 -13.50 -4.59
CA LEU A 322 9.87 -12.43 -3.84
C LEU A 322 10.18 -11.23 -4.73
N THR A 323 10.75 -11.45 -5.91
CA THR A 323 11.11 -10.33 -6.81
C THR A 323 9.90 -9.57 -7.36
N PRO A 324 8.78 -10.22 -7.73
CA PRO A 324 7.54 -9.52 -8.09
C PRO A 324 7.00 -8.59 -7.00
N HIS A 325 7.40 -8.77 -5.74
CA HIS A 325 7.03 -7.90 -4.64
C HIS A 325 7.79 -6.57 -4.62
N THR A 326 8.80 -6.37 -5.46
CA THR A 326 9.55 -5.10 -5.43
C THR A 326 8.73 -3.93 -5.97
N PRO A 327 8.88 -2.71 -5.41
CA PRO A 327 8.17 -1.52 -5.91
C PRO A 327 8.35 -1.25 -7.41
N GLN A 328 9.49 -1.69 -7.99
CA GLN A 328 9.79 -1.49 -9.41
C GLN A 328 8.71 -2.05 -10.34
N ASP A 329 8.24 -3.26 -10.05
CA ASP A 329 7.23 -3.92 -10.87
C ASP A 329 5.87 -3.23 -10.72
N TYR A 330 5.54 -2.71 -9.53
CA TYR A 330 4.33 -1.92 -9.30
C TYR A 330 4.38 -0.54 -9.98
N VAL A 331 5.54 0.14 -9.99
CA VAL A 331 5.74 1.36 -10.80
C VAL A 331 5.53 1.05 -12.28
N ASN A 332 6.04 -0.09 -12.76
CA ASN A 332 5.81 -0.50 -14.14
C ASN A 332 4.35 -0.82 -14.42
N CYS A 333 3.61 -1.42 -13.48
CA CYS A 333 2.16 -1.68 -13.61
C CYS A 333 1.37 -0.39 -13.86
N THR A 334 1.68 0.69 -13.13
CA THR A 334 0.95 1.97 -13.26
C THR A 334 1.39 2.78 -14.49
N ARG A 335 2.66 2.67 -14.90
CA ARG A 335 3.18 3.37 -16.09
C ARG A 335 2.82 2.69 -17.41
N LEU A 336 3.00 1.36 -17.48
CA LEU A 336 2.81 0.55 -18.70
C LEU A 336 1.44 -0.09 -18.81
N GLY A 337 0.78 -0.29 -17.67
CA GLY A 337 -0.54 -0.91 -17.64
C GLY A 337 -1.55 -0.10 -18.43
N ALA A 338 -2.19 -0.75 -19.40
CA ALA A 338 -3.48 -0.27 -19.87
C ALA A 338 -4.43 -0.34 -18.67
N SER A 339 -4.92 0.81 -18.20
CA SER A 339 -5.95 0.85 -17.17
C SER A 339 -7.13 0.01 -17.66
N PRO A 340 -7.57 -1.04 -16.94
CA PRO A 340 -8.82 -1.70 -17.26
C PRO A 340 -9.97 -0.75 -16.92
N THR A 341 -10.17 0.25 -17.78
CA THR A 341 -11.29 1.21 -17.84
C THR A 341 -11.67 1.89 -16.51
N SER A 342 -11.21 3.14 -16.31
CA SER A 342 -11.84 4.08 -15.38
C SER A 342 -13.33 4.29 -15.68
N ASN A 343 -13.76 4.11 -16.93
CA ASN A 343 -15.14 4.31 -17.37
C ASN A 343 -16.15 3.22 -16.93
N LYS A 344 -15.75 2.21 -16.15
CA LYS A 344 -16.65 1.16 -15.64
C LYS A 344 -16.73 1.06 -14.11
N LEU A 345 -16.05 1.96 -13.39
CA LEU A 345 -15.95 1.93 -11.93
C LEU A 345 -16.46 3.23 -11.27
N GLU A 346 -17.08 4.13 -12.05
CA GLU A 346 -17.83 5.30 -11.56
C GLU A 346 -19.30 4.99 -11.29
#